data_AF-C1LH90-F1
#
_entry.id   AF-C1LH90-F1
#
_cell.length_a   1.000
_cell.length_b   1.000
_cell.length_c   1.000
_cell.angle_alpha   90.00
_cell.angle_beta   90.00
_cell.angle_gamma   90.00
#
_symmetry.space_group_name_H-M   'P 1'
#
loop_
_entity.id
_entity.type
_entity.pdbx_description
1 polymer ?
#
loop_
_entity_poly.entity_id
_entity_poly.type
_entity_poly.pdbx_seq_one_letter_code
_entity_poly.pdbx_strand_id
1 'polypeptide(L)'
;MEDWEECQASFLSAIDEFRRGSIYLAGDEIVDRTINLIRSGECVCIFGYSSLVARVLERAWRSPCSTSVDQIDINVDLASKMKTCFAGTKPDLINQGTNRVFSVLIVDSRPKFEGRRMLARLSKAGIPCEYTHIGALPSVAKKISLVILGAHALLSNGYVLGHMGTAQVANIAASISHAPTIVCAETYKFWERAHSDAFEYNELGDPDDIWRGPRGTSPDYKKGIPGFGPTGLPDRIESTTTDLSEWRSNPRLRLLHLEYDVLPPTLVTAVVTEKGTLPTTSVPVVLRVKQASVTMA
;
A
#
# COMPACT_ATOMS: atom_id res chain seq x y z
N MET A 1 -28.76 -31.58 -20.46
CA MET A 1 -28.54 -31.19 -19.04
C MET A 1 -27.13 -31.59 -18.61
N GLU A 2 -26.62 -32.75 -19.02
CA GLU A 2 -25.22 -33.16 -18.79
C GLU A 2 -24.20 -32.14 -19.33
N ASP A 3 -24.44 -31.54 -20.51
CA ASP A 3 -23.56 -30.51 -21.09
C ASP A 3 -23.41 -29.24 -20.22
N TRP A 4 -24.43 -28.88 -19.44
CA TRP A 4 -24.38 -27.68 -18.59
C TRP A 4 -23.45 -27.89 -17.39
N GLU A 5 -23.51 -29.05 -16.76
CA GLU A 5 -22.68 -29.36 -15.59
C GLU A 5 -21.20 -29.46 -15.99
N GLU A 6 -20.92 -30.02 -17.16
CA GLU A 6 -19.57 -30.07 -17.72
C GLU A 6 -19.04 -28.66 -18.05
N CYS A 7 -19.85 -27.81 -18.70
CA CYS A 7 -19.47 -26.41 -18.95
C CYS A 7 -19.24 -25.62 -17.65
N GLN A 8 -20.10 -25.83 -16.65
CA GLN A 8 -19.96 -25.19 -15.34
C GLN A 8 -18.67 -25.63 -14.64
N ALA A 9 -18.37 -26.93 -14.63
CA ALA A 9 -17.14 -27.47 -14.05
C ALA A 9 -15.89 -26.94 -14.76
N SER A 10 -15.92 -26.89 -16.10
CA SER A 10 -14.83 -26.33 -16.91
C SER A 10 -14.59 -24.85 -16.60
N PHE A 11 -15.66 -24.04 -16.50
CA PHE A 11 -15.55 -22.62 -16.17
C PHE A 11 -15.01 -22.40 -14.76
N LEU A 12 -15.47 -23.18 -13.76
CA LEU A 12 -14.95 -23.12 -12.40
C LEU A 12 -13.46 -23.49 -12.35
N SER A 13 -13.06 -24.53 -13.08
CA SER A 13 -11.66 -24.91 -13.23
C SER A 13 -10.82 -23.77 -13.82
N ALA A 14 -11.31 -23.09 -14.85
CA ALA A 14 -10.64 -21.93 -15.45
C ALA A 14 -10.50 -20.75 -14.48
N ILE A 15 -11.51 -20.49 -13.64
CA ILE A 15 -11.45 -19.47 -12.58
C ILE A 15 -10.36 -19.82 -11.57
N ASP A 16 -10.31 -21.06 -11.10
CA ASP A 16 -9.32 -21.49 -10.11
C ASP A 16 -7.90 -21.50 -10.68
N GLU A 17 -7.73 -21.89 -11.95
CA GLU A 17 -6.46 -21.76 -12.66
C GLU A 17 -6.02 -20.29 -12.76
N PHE A 18 -6.93 -19.38 -13.13
CA PHE A 18 -6.65 -17.95 -13.19
C PHE A 18 -6.22 -17.39 -11.82
N ARG A 19 -6.95 -17.73 -10.76
CA ARG A 19 -6.63 -17.31 -9.38
C ARG A 19 -5.27 -17.83 -8.94
N ARG A 20 -4.99 -19.11 -9.19
CA ARG A 20 -3.70 -19.74 -8.86
C ARG A 20 -2.54 -19.09 -9.61
N GLY A 21 -2.64 -18.97 -10.93
CA GLY A 21 -1.59 -18.42 -11.78
C GLY A 21 -1.38 -16.93 -11.62
N SER A 22 -2.44 -16.14 -11.86
CA SER A 22 -2.33 -14.68 -12.00
C SER A 22 -2.33 -13.93 -10.68
N ILE A 23 -2.78 -14.53 -9.57
CA ILE A 23 -2.89 -13.84 -8.27
C ILE A 23 -1.93 -14.44 -7.24
N TYR A 24 -2.05 -15.73 -6.94
CA TYR A 24 -1.29 -16.33 -5.85
C TYR A 24 0.19 -16.54 -6.22
N LEU A 25 0.47 -17.28 -7.30
CA LEU A 25 1.84 -17.54 -7.77
C LEU A 25 2.55 -16.25 -8.20
N ALA A 26 1.85 -15.38 -8.92
CA ALA A 26 2.37 -14.06 -9.28
C ALA A 26 2.74 -13.22 -8.06
N GLY A 27 1.87 -13.21 -7.04
CA GLY A 27 2.11 -12.49 -5.80
C GLY A 27 3.34 -13.01 -5.03
N ASP A 28 3.54 -14.33 -5.00
CA ASP A 28 4.69 -14.93 -4.31
C ASP A 28 6.01 -14.61 -5.03
N GLU A 29 6.01 -14.62 -6.36
CA GLU A 29 7.17 -14.21 -7.18
C GLU A 29 7.52 -12.72 -6.98
N ILE A 30 6.50 -11.85 -6.94
CA ILE A 30 6.69 -10.41 -6.65
C ILE A 30 7.30 -10.23 -5.26
N VAL A 31 6.83 -11.00 -4.27
CA VAL A 31 7.36 -10.94 -2.91
C VAL A 31 8.84 -11.33 -2.90
N ASP A 32 9.21 -12.45 -3.51
CA ASP A 32 10.59 -12.93 -3.53
C ASP A 32 11.54 -11.95 -4.24
N ARG A 33 11.09 -11.29 -5.31
CA ARG A 33 11.86 -10.23 -5.98
C ARG A 33 12.01 -8.98 -5.13
N THR A 34 10.93 -8.53 -4.50
CA THR A 34 10.92 -7.28 -3.73
C THR A 34 11.77 -7.41 -2.45
N ILE A 35 11.84 -8.59 -1.86
CA ILE A 35 12.71 -8.87 -0.70
C ILE A 35 14.17 -8.53 -1.02
N ASN A 36 14.64 -8.75 -2.25
CA ASN A 36 16.03 -8.45 -2.61
C ASN A 36 16.32 -6.94 -2.72
N LEU A 37 15.29 -6.10 -2.82
CA LEU A 37 15.43 -4.64 -2.92
C LEU A 37 15.65 -3.96 -1.56
N ILE A 38 15.11 -4.52 -0.48
CA ILE A 38 15.17 -3.94 0.87
C ILE A 38 16.57 -4.14 1.44
N ARG A 39 17.28 -3.12 1.90
CA ARG A 39 18.59 -3.31 2.56
C ARG A 39 18.45 -3.29 4.09
N SER A 40 19.43 -3.90 4.77
CA SER A 40 19.52 -3.81 6.23
C SER A 40 19.80 -2.36 6.64
N GLY A 41 19.08 -1.86 7.64
CA GLY A 41 19.16 -0.49 8.15
C GLY A 41 18.24 0.52 7.47
N GLU A 42 17.48 0.12 6.44
CA GLU A 42 16.59 1.03 5.72
C GLU A 42 15.31 1.36 6.51
N CYS A 43 14.79 2.56 6.26
CA CYS A 43 13.43 2.93 6.63
C CYS A 43 12.54 2.83 5.39
N VAL A 44 11.65 1.85 5.38
CA VAL A 44 10.71 1.58 4.29
C VAL A 44 9.42 2.36 4.53
N CYS A 45 9.12 3.31 3.67
CA CYS A 45 7.85 4.04 3.70
C CYS A 45 6.77 3.29 2.91
N ILE A 46 5.59 3.18 3.50
CA ILE A 46 4.40 2.61 2.89
C ILE A 46 3.21 3.56 3.07
N PHE A 47 2.20 3.43 2.21
CA PHE A 47 0.97 4.23 2.30
C PHE A 47 -0.27 3.33 2.40
N GLY A 48 -1.14 3.64 3.36
CA GLY A 48 -2.41 2.94 3.57
C GLY A 48 -2.23 1.44 3.88
N TYR A 49 -3.10 0.61 3.32
CA TYR A 49 -3.01 -0.85 3.43
C TYR A 49 -2.87 -1.51 2.07
N SER A 50 -1.86 -2.36 1.91
CA SER A 50 -1.72 -3.25 0.75
C SER A 50 -1.39 -4.65 1.21
N SER A 51 -2.20 -5.64 0.80
CA SER A 51 -1.98 -7.03 1.16
C SER A 51 -0.69 -7.60 0.59
N LEU A 52 -0.29 -7.17 -0.62
CA LEU A 52 0.94 -7.58 -1.27
C LEU A 52 2.16 -7.02 -0.55
N VAL A 53 2.16 -5.71 -0.25
CA VAL A 53 3.25 -5.07 0.48
C VAL A 53 3.36 -5.61 1.92
N ALA A 54 2.24 -5.92 2.57
CA ALA A 54 2.25 -6.59 3.87
C ALA A 54 2.96 -7.94 3.82
N ARG A 55 2.68 -8.77 2.79
CA ARG A 55 3.38 -10.05 2.59
C ARG A 55 4.87 -9.84 2.30
N VAL A 56 5.24 -8.82 1.51
CA VAL A 56 6.63 -8.45 1.25
C VAL A 56 7.37 -8.19 2.56
N LEU A 57 6.82 -7.32 3.41
CA LEU A 57 7.47 -6.93 4.67
C LEU A 57 7.53 -8.09 5.67
N GLU A 58 6.46 -8.87 5.80
CA GLU A 58 6.43 -10.05 6.67
C GLU A 58 7.45 -11.12 6.24
N ARG A 59 7.56 -11.38 4.93
CA ARG A 59 8.52 -12.36 4.42
C ARG A 59 9.94 -11.81 4.44
N ALA A 60 10.16 -10.52 4.14
CA ALA A 60 11.46 -9.86 4.28
C ALA A 60 11.99 -9.88 5.72
N TRP A 61 11.11 -9.81 6.72
CA TRP A 61 11.48 -9.90 8.14
C TRP A 61 11.87 -11.32 8.56
N ARG A 62 11.21 -12.33 8.01
CA ARG A 62 11.50 -13.75 8.31
C ARG A 62 12.71 -14.28 7.54
N SER A 63 12.97 -13.76 6.34
CA SER A 63 14.04 -14.23 5.48
C SER A 63 15.41 -13.71 5.94
N PRO A 64 16.45 -14.56 6.03
CA PRO A 64 17.82 -14.11 6.23
C PRO A 64 18.31 -13.31 5.01
N CYS A 65 19.12 -12.28 5.25
CA CYS A 65 19.73 -11.51 4.17
C CYS A 65 20.79 -12.37 3.46
N SER A 66 20.70 -12.50 2.13
CA SER A 66 21.68 -13.21 1.29
C SER A 66 22.98 -12.43 1.06
N THR A 67 23.04 -11.16 1.48
CA THR A 67 24.22 -10.31 1.37
C THR A 67 25.03 -10.40 2.66
N SER A 68 26.24 -10.96 2.59
CA SER A 68 27.20 -10.95 3.70
C SER A 68 27.50 -9.50 4.09
N VAL A 69 27.09 -9.13 5.30
CA VAL A 69 27.43 -7.85 5.92
C VAL A 69 28.86 -7.96 6.49
N ASP A 70 29.85 -8.04 5.60
CA ASP A 70 31.28 -8.02 5.98
C ASP A 70 31.98 -6.71 5.56
N GLN A 71 31.26 -5.73 4.99
CA GLN A 71 31.83 -4.42 4.64
C GLN A 71 30.83 -3.26 4.80
N ILE A 72 30.12 -3.20 5.92
CA ILE A 72 29.49 -1.93 6.33
C ILE A 72 30.12 -1.53 7.65
N ASP A 73 30.95 -0.51 7.55
CA ASP A 73 31.62 0.15 8.66
C ASP A 73 30.66 0.38 9.83
N ILE A 74 31.22 0.14 11.00
CA ILE A 74 30.71 0.38 12.34
C ILE A 74 30.22 1.83 12.43
N ASN A 75 28.96 2.07 12.06
CA ASN A 75 28.18 3.21 12.52
C ASN A 75 27.11 2.68 13.48
N VAL A 76 27.61 2.34 14.67
CA VAL A 76 26.91 1.81 15.86
C VAL A 76 25.92 2.83 16.48
N ASP A 77 25.42 3.78 15.71
CA ASP A 77 24.61 4.88 16.22
C ASP A 77 23.14 4.88 15.76
N LEU A 78 22.78 4.08 14.73
CA LEU A 78 21.40 3.96 14.26
C LEU A 78 20.61 2.91 15.07
N ALA A 79 21.22 1.76 15.37
CA ALA A 79 20.60 0.72 16.19
C ALA A 79 20.37 1.18 17.65
N SER A 80 21.24 2.05 18.18
CA SER A 80 21.08 2.69 19.50
C SER A 80 20.02 3.80 19.48
N LYS A 81 19.94 4.60 18.41
CA LYS A 81 18.84 5.57 18.20
C LYS A 81 17.47 4.89 18.01
N MET A 82 17.42 3.73 17.36
CA MET A 82 16.20 2.93 17.27
C MET A 82 15.83 2.29 18.62
N LYS A 83 16.80 1.84 19.42
CA LYS A 83 16.55 1.35 20.78
C LYS A 83 15.99 2.42 21.73
N THR A 84 16.42 3.68 21.58
CA THR A 84 15.94 4.78 22.43
C THR A 84 14.52 5.25 22.08
N CYS A 85 14.09 5.09 20.83
CA CYS A 85 12.69 5.33 20.41
C CYS A 85 11.73 4.17 20.78
N PHE A 86 12.26 2.96 21.00
CA PHE A 86 11.50 1.75 21.33
C PHE A 86 11.93 1.17 22.70
N ALA A 87 11.87 1.97 23.76
CA ALA A 87 12.27 1.56 25.11
C ALA A 87 11.26 0.61 25.82
N GLY A 88 10.28 0.05 25.11
CA GLY A 88 9.18 -0.72 25.73
C GLY A 88 8.91 -2.12 25.16
N THR A 89 9.53 -2.49 24.03
CA THR A 89 9.31 -3.81 23.43
C THR A 89 10.36 -4.78 23.95
N LYS A 90 9.94 -5.76 24.76
CA LYS A 90 10.82 -6.90 25.10
C LYS A 90 11.37 -7.47 23.79
N PRO A 91 12.68 -7.64 23.63
CA PRO A 91 13.20 -8.39 22.50
C PRO A 91 12.71 -9.83 22.68
N ASP A 92 11.74 -10.25 21.87
CA ASP A 92 11.31 -11.64 21.86
C ASP A 92 12.52 -12.50 21.53
N LEU A 93 12.89 -13.38 22.47
CA LEU A 93 14.05 -14.27 22.45
C LEU A 93 14.04 -15.32 21.31
N ILE A 94 13.14 -15.19 20.33
CA ILE A 94 12.83 -16.21 19.33
C ILE A 94 13.55 -15.96 17.99
N ASN A 95 14.07 -14.75 17.72
CA ASN A 95 14.69 -14.41 16.42
C ASN A 95 16.17 -13.98 16.54
N GLN A 96 17.02 -14.83 17.09
CA GLN A 96 18.49 -14.60 17.09
C GLN A 96 19.18 -14.97 15.76
N GLY A 97 18.43 -15.32 14.71
CA GLY A 97 18.97 -15.79 13.43
C GLY A 97 18.66 -14.93 12.19
N THR A 98 17.92 -13.82 12.30
CA THR A 98 17.49 -13.02 11.15
C THR A 98 18.36 -11.78 10.99
N ASN A 99 19.25 -11.79 10.00
CA ASN A 99 20.27 -10.75 9.78
C ASN A 99 19.76 -9.47 9.11
N ARG A 100 18.44 -9.33 8.86
CA ARG A 100 17.86 -8.14 8.22
C ARG A 100 17.04 -7.34 9.23
N VAL A 101 17.58 -6.20 9.61
CA VAL A 101 16.92 -5.24 10.50
C VAL A 101 16.52 -4.04 9.67
N PHE A 102 15.23 -3.72 9.58
CA PHE A 102 14.72 -2.51 8.94
C PHE A 102 13.53 -1.97 9.74
N SER A 103 13.17 -0.71 9.52
CA SER A 103 11.95 -0.12 10.09
C SER A 103 10.96 0.27 9.01
N VAL A 104 9.69 0.33 9.39
CA VAL A 104 8.61 0.68 8.48
C VAL A 104 7.96 1.97 8.93
N LEU A 105 7.89 2.96 8.04
CA LEU A 105 7.10 4.17 8.23
C LEU A 105 5.75 3.99 7.52
N ILE A 106 4.67 3.91 8.30
CA ILE A 106 3.32 3.76 7.80
C ILE A 106 2.69 5.15 7.71
N VAL A 107 2.41 5.58 6.49
CA VAL A 107 1.69 6.81 6.21
C VAL A 107 0.22 6.50 6.00
N ASP A 108 -0.65 7.24 6.67
CA ASP A 108 -2.09 7.06 6.58
C ASP A 108 -2.81 8.37 6.29
N SER A 109 -4.04 8.26 5.81
CA SER A 109 -4.89 9.40 5.45
C SER A 109 -6.34 9.20 5.88
N ARG A 110 -7.05 10.33 6.00
CA ARG A 110 -8.51 10.35 6.16
C ARG A 110 -9.17 9.98 4.83
N PRO A 111 -10.37 9.39 4.83
CA PRO A 111 -11.25 9.17 6.01
C PRO A 111 -11.17 7.78 6.64
N LYS A 112 -10.74 6.74 5.91
CA LYS A 112 -10.82 5.34 6.37
C LYS A 112 -9.72 4.91 7.34
N PHE A 113 -8.55 5.57 7.32
CA PHE A 113 -7.37 5.18 8.11
C PHE A 113 -6.98 3.69 7.98
N GLU A 114 -6.81 3.24 6.74
CA GLU A 114 -6.49 1.85 6.43
C GLU A 114 -5.09 1.45 6.91
N GLY A 115 -4.17 2.40 7.04
CA GLY A 115 -2.83 2.18 7.57
C GLY A 115 -2.83 1.61 8.99
N ARG A 116 -3.88 1.81 9.79
CA ARG A 116 -4.04 1.16 11.10
C ARG A 116 -4.12 -0.36 11.01
N ARG A 117 -4.78 -0.88 9.97
CA ARG A 117 -4.83 -2.33 9.69
C ARG A 117 -3.44 -2.86 9.37
N MET A 118 -2.67 -2.10 8.59
CA MET A 118 -1.28 -2.42 8.28
C MET A 118 -0.42 -2.42 9.54
N LEU A 119 -0.54 -1.38 10.38
CA LEU A 119 0.17 -1.27 11.65
C LEU A 119 -0.13 -2.47 12.57
N ALA A 120 -1.40 -2.83 12.74
CA ALA A 120 -1.80 -3.97 13.56
C ALA A 120 -1.21 -5.29 13.04
N ARG A 121 -1.17 -5.47 11.71
CA ARG A 121 -0.61 -6.65 11.06
C ARG A 121 0.92 -6.74 11.23
N LEU A 122 1.64 -5.66 10.97
CA LEU A 122 3.11 -5.62 11.09
C LEU A 122 3.56 -5.64 12.55
N SER A 123 2.82 -5.01 13.46
CA SER A 123 3.07 -5.06 14.91
C SER A 123 2.92 -6.48 15.45
N LYS A 124 1.91 -7.23 15.00
CA LYS A 124 1.76 -8.66 15.33
C LYS A 124 2.93 -9.52 14.81
N ALA A 125 3.55 -9.11 13.71
CA ALA A 125 4.74 -9.77 13.17
C ALA A 125 6.04 -9.38 13.90
N GLY A 126 6.00 -8.40 14.81
CA GLY A 126 7.16 -7.92 15.57
C GLY A 126 8.07 -6.94 14.80
N ILE A 127 7.59 -6.36 13.69
CA ILE A 127 8.36 -5.42 12.88
C ILE A 127 8.30 -4.02 13.52
N PRO A 128 9.43 -3.30 13.67
CA PRO A 128 9.42 -1.95 14.21
C PRO A 128 8.76 -0.99 13.22
N CYS A 129 7.60 -0.46 13.63
CA CYS A 129 6.76 0.41 12.80
C CYS A 129 6.57 1.79 13.45
N GLU A 130 6.71 2.86 12.68
CA GLU A 130 6.34 4.23 13.02
C GLU A 130 5.08 4.60 12.23
N TYR A 131 4.07 5.18 12.86
CA TYR A 131 2.81 5.56 12.19
C TYR A 131 2.69 7.08 12.12
N THR A 132 2.39 7.60 10.92
CA THR A 132 2.29 9.03 10.65
C THR A 132 1.10 9.34 9.76
N HIS A 133 0.54 10.55 9.89
CA HIS A 133 -0.46 11.06 8.97
C HIS A 133 0.22 11.69 7.75
N ILE A 134 -0.42 11.66 6.57
CA ILE A 134 0.10 12.25 5.33
C ILE A 134 0.48 13.74 5.49
N GLY A 135 -0.24 14.48 6.35
CA GLY A 135 0.08 15.89 6.65
C GLY A 135 1.35 16.08 7.50
N ALA A 136 1.76 15.09 8.29
CA ALA A 136 3.00 15.11 9.08
C ALA A 136 4.19 14.47 8.34
N LEU A 137 3.94 13.86 7.17
CA LEU A 137 4.96 13.20 6.38
C LEU A 137 6.17 14.10 6.06
N PRO A 138 6.02 15.39 5.66
CA PRO A 138 7.17 16.23 5.35
C PRO A 138 8.17 16.38 6.50
N SER A 139 7.72 16.32 7.75
CA SER A 139 8.57 16.41 8.94
C SER A 139 9.41 15.14 9.17
N VAL A 140 8.88 13.98 8.77
CA VAL A 140 9.50 12.66 8.98
C VAL A 140 10.19 12.13 7.72
N ALA A 141 9.91 12.74 6.56
CA ALA A 141 10.34 12.29 5.24
C ALA A 141 11.86 12.06 5.13
N LYS A 142 12.69 12.86 5.82
CA LYS A 142 14.15 12.72 5.82
C LYS A 142 14.65 11.36 6.29
N LYS A 143 13.85 10.60 7.06
CA LYS A 143 14.22 9.25 7.52
C LYS A 143 14.06 8.19 6.42
N ILE A 144 13.22 8.45 5.40
CA ILE A 144 12.79 7.46 4.42
C ILE A 144 13.94 7.15 3.46
N SER A 145 14.27 5.86 3.34
CA SER A 145 15.31 5.38 2.41
C SER A 145 14.71 4.74 1.16
N LEU A 146 13.54 4.11 1.28
CA LEU A 146 12.87 3.37 0.22
C LEU A 146 11.35 3.53 0.37
N VAL A 147 10.64 3.74 -0.73
CA VAL A 147 9.16 3.72 -0.72
C VAL A 147 8.67 2.48 -1.45
N ILE A 148 7.79 1.71 -0.81
CA ILE A 148 7.13 0.56 -1.43
C ILE A 148 5.63 0.80 -1.44
N LEU A 149 5.04 0.82 -2.63
CA LEU A 149 3.62 1.08 -2.85
C LEU A 149 2.97 -0.12 -3.53
N GLY A 150 1.72 -0.42 -3.17
CA GLY A 150 0.89 -1.34 -3.95
C GLY A 150 0.07 -0.57 -4.98
N ALA A 151 0.05 -1.04 -6.22
CA ALA A 151 -0.85 -0.47 -7.22
C ALA A 151 -2.22 -1.16 -7.20
N HIS A 152 -3.26 -0.36 -7.46
CA HIS A 152 -4.58 -0.88 -7.84
C HIS A 152 -4.59 -1.25 -9.33
N ALA A 153 -4.02 -0.39 -10.18
CA ALA A 153 -3.84 -0.66 -11.61
C ALA A 153 -2.61 0.07 -12.17
N LEU A 154 -2.08 -0.43 -13.30
CA LEU A 154 -1.04 0.25 -14.06
C LEU A 154 -1.56 0.58 -15.46
N LEU A 155 -1.50 1.85 -15.82
CA LEU A 155 -2.02 2.37 -17.08
C LEU A 155 -1.00 2.19 -18.21
N SER A 156 -1.48 2.14 -19.45
CA SER A 156 -0.63 1.93 -20.65
C SER A 156 0.35 3.08 -20.91
N ASN A 157 0.06 4.28 -20.43
CA ASN A 157 0.94 5.44 -20.45
C ASN A 157 1.99 5.44 -19.30
N GLY A 158 2.01 4.40 -18.46
CA GLY A 158 2.94 4.23 -17.34
C GLY A 158 2.49 4.89 -16.03
N TYR A 159 1.33 5.53 -16.00
CA TYR A 159 0.78 6.05 -14.75
C TYR A 159 0.32 4.91 -13.83
N VAL A 160 0.45 5.13 -12.52
CA VAL A 160 0.08 4.15 -11.50
C VAL A 160 -1.18 4.62 -10.82
N LEU A 161 -2.23 3.79 -10.85
CA LEU A 161 -3.44 4.02 -10.08
C LEU A 161 -3.26 3.45 -8.67
N GLY A 162 -3.35 4.30 -7.66
CA GLY A 162 -3.24 3.93 -6.25
C GLY A 162 -4.38 4.53 -5.43
N HIS A 163 -4.37 4.33 -4.11
CA HIS A 163 -5.31 5.02 -3.21
C HIS A 163 -5.05 6.53 -3.19
N MET A 164 -6.07 7.31 -2.87
CA MET A 164 -5.98 8.77 -2.76
C MET A 164 -4.82 9.20 -1.86
N GLY A 165 -3.89 10.01 -2.39
CA GLY A 165 -2.69 10.45 -1.66
C GLY A 165 -1.42 9.66 -1.96
N THR A 166 -1.50 8.59 -2.76
CA THR A 166 -0.32 7.82 -3.20
C THR A 166 0.66 8.69 -3.98
N ALA A 167 0.17 9.57 -4.88
CA ALA A 167 1.03 10.46 -5.64
C ALA A 167 1.70 11.51 -4.74
N GLN A 168 0.97 12.02 -3.75
CA GLN A 168 1.49 12.96 -2.77
C GLN A 168 2.61 12.35 -1.91
N VAL A 169 2.44 11.12 -1.41
CA VAL A 169 3.48 10.42 -0.63
C VAL A 169 4.73 10.19 -1.47
N ALA A 170 4.57 9.69 -2.70
CA ALA A 170 5.69 9.46 -3.61
C ALA A 170 6.44 10.77 -3.93
N ASN A 171 5.71 11.86 -4.18
CA ASN A 171 6.30 13.17 -4.47
C ASN A 171 7.07 13.74 -3.27
N ILE A 172 6.53 13.63 -2.05
CA ILE A 172 7.19 14.09 -0.82
C ILE A 172 8.48 13.30 -0.58
N ALA A 173 8.43 11.98 -0.72
CA ALA A 173 9.61 11.13 -0.56
C ALA A 173 10.68 11.41 -1.63
N ALA A 174 10.28 11.53 -2.90
CA ALA A 174 11.20 11.83 -4.00
C ALA A 174 11.87 13.23 -3.87
N SER A 175 11.11 14.23 -3.40
CA SER A 175 11.60 15.61 -3.28
C SER A 175 12.46 15.86 -2.05
N ILE A 176 12.11 15.28 -0.89
CA ILE A 176 12.80 15.57 0.38
C ILE A 176 13.90 14.54 0.69
N SER A 177 13.62 13.25 0.54
CA SER A 177 14.59 12.20 0.87
C SER A 177 15.28 11.60 -0.34
N HIS A 178 14.85 11.96 -1.56
CA HIS A 178 15.32 11.38 -2.81
C HIS A 178 15.23 9.85 -2.81
N ALA A 179 14.29 9.30 -2.04
CA ALA A 179 14.08 7.87 -1.93
C ALA A 179 13.42 7.34 -3.21
N PRO A 180 13.91 6.21 -3.76
CA PRO A 180 13.27 5.58 -4.90
C PRO A 180 11.89 5.03 -4.51
N THR A 181 10.93 5.18 -5.44
CA THR A 181 9.59 4.65 -5.27
C THR A 181 9.42 3.38 -6.11
N ILE A 182 9.22 2.27 -5.42
CA ILE A 182 8.99 0.95 -6.00
C ILE A 182 7.51 0.61 -5.90
N VAL A 183 6.92 0.22 -7.03
CA VAL A 183 5.51 -0.15 -7.10
C VAL A 183 5.39 -1.65 -7.32
N CYS A 184 4.68 -2.34 -6.44
CA CYS A 184 4.40 -3.76 -6.58
C CYS A 184 3.01 -3.95 -7.20
N ALA A 185 2.93 -4.66 -8.33
CA ALA A 185 1.69 -4.92 -9.04
C ALA A 185 1.75 -6.24 -9.80
N GLU A 186 0.67 -7.00 -9.76
CA GLU A 186 0.48 -8.18 -10.60
C GLU A 186 0.13 -7.79 -12.05
N THR A 187 0.54 -8.58 -13.05
CA THR A 187 0.28 -8.22 -14.46
C THR A 187 -1.20 -8.23 -14.85
N TYR A 188 -2.08 -8.89 -14.10
CA TYR A 188 -3.52 -8.85 -14.39
C TYR A 188 -4.15 -7.48 -14.11
N LYS A 189 -3.50 -6.64 -13.29
CA LYS A 189 -3.93 -5.26 -12.99
C LYS A 189 -3.47 -4.24 -14.04
N PHE A 190 -2.81 -4.69 -15.10
CA PHE A 190 -2.39 -3.82 -16.18
C PHE A 190 -3.62 -3.44 -16.99
N TRP A 191 -3.75 -2.15 -17.27
CA TRP A 191 -4.90 -1.58 -17.91
C TRP A 191 -4.49 -0.87 -19.19
N GLU A 192 -5.19 -1.18 -20.28
CA GLU A 192 -4.91 -0.64 -21.60
C GLU A 192 -5.27 0.85 -21.74
N ARG A 193 -6.22 1.34 -20.93
CA ARG A 193 -6.58 2.76 -20.90
C ARG A 193 -5.44 3.60 -20.31
N ALA A 194 -5.37 4.85 -20.79
CA ALA A 194 -4.44 5.85 -20.32
C ALA A 194 -5.22 7.05 -19.79
N HIS A 195 -5.01 7.39 -18.52
CA HIS A 195 -5.53 8.60 -17.89
C HIS A 195 -4.37 9.50 -17.50
N SER A 196 -4.56 10.79 -17.63
CA SER A 196 -3.55 11.79 -17.23
C SER A 196 -3.82 12.39 -15.86
N ASP A 197 -5.06 12.29 -15.38
CA ASP A 197 -5.52 12.94 -14.17
C ASP A 197 -6.45 12.02 -13.37
N ALA A 198 -6.57 12.27 -12.07
CA ALA A 198 -7.40 11.52 -11.15
C ALA A 198 -8.89 11.89 -11.23
N PHE A 199 -9.30 12.87 -12.04
CA PHE A 199 -10.71 13.27 -12.17
C PHE A 199 -11.46 12.57 -13.31
N GLU A 200 -10.77 12.08 -14.33
CA GLU A 200 -11.41 11.49 -15.53
C GLU A 200 -12.10 10.17 -15.20
N TYR A 201 -11.41 9.31 -14.46
CA TYR A 201 -11.93 8.01 -14.03
C TYR A 201 -11.55 7.78 -12.59
N ASN A 202 -12.54 7.92 -11.71
CA ASN A 202 -12.36 7.71 -10.28
C ASN A 202 -13.64 7.13 -9.68
N GLU A 203 -13.47 6.48 -8.53
CA GLU A 203 -14.57 6.04 -7.70
C GLU A 203 -14.87 7.14 -6.67
N LEU A 204 -16.15 7.49 -6.57
CA LEU A 204 -16.64 8.40 -5.54
C LEU A 204 -16.93 7.59 -4.28
N GLY A 205 -16.19 7.88 -3.22
CA GLY A 205 -16.50 7.37 -1.88
C GLY A 205 -17.72 8.07 -1.28
N ASP A 206 -18.19 7.56 -0.14
CA ASP A 206 -19.27 8.22 0.60
C ASP A 206 -18.77 9.60 1.09
N PRO A 207 -19.40 10.72 0.69
CA PRO A 207 -19.03 12.04 1.19
C PRO A 207 -19.22 12.19 2.70
N ASP A 208 -20.08 11.37 3.30
CA ASP A 208 -20.33 11.41 4.74
C ASP A 208 -19.19 10.80 5.58
N ASP A 209 -18.35 9.95 4.99
CA ASP A 209 -17.17 9.37 5.66
C ASP A 209 -16.20 10.48 6.14
N ILE A 210 -16.21 11.64 5.47
CA ILE A 210 -15.34 12.78 5.81
C ILE A 210 -15.63 13.29 7.23
N TRP A 211 -16.90 13.38 7.63
CA TRP A 211 -17.29 13.96 8.91
C TRP A 211 -17.71 12.91 9.96
N ARG A 212 -18.21 11.74 9.54
CA ARG A 212 -18.58 10.63 10.45
C ARG A 212 -17.38 9.81 10.89
N GLY A 213 -16.35 9.69 10.06
CA GLY A 213 -15.30 8.68 10.20
C GLY A 213 -15.74 7.32 9.64
N PRO A 214 -14.99 6.24 9.91
CA PRO A 214 -15.25 4.92 9.34
C PRO A 214 -16.66 4.41 9.64
N ARG A 215 -17.31 3.82 8.63
CA ARG A 215 -18.64 3.17 8.79
C ARG A 215 -18.57 2.12 9.90
N GLY A 216 -19.46 2.24 10.88
CA GLY A 216 -19.62 1.22 11.92
C GLY A 216 -20.32 -0.03 11.39
N THR A 217 -20.27 -1.10 12.17
CA THR A 217 -21.07 -2.33 11.96
C THR A 217 -22.56 -2.15 12.29
N SER A 218 -22.98 -0.92 12.62
CA SER A 218 -24.37 -0.57 12.93
C SER A 218 -25.24 -0.63 11.67
N PRO A 219 -26.50 -1.09 11.76
CA PRO A 219 -27.47 -1.01 10.66
C PRO A 219 -27.81 0.44 10.28
N ASP A 220 -27.63 1.39 11.20
CA ASP A 220 -27.79 2.82 10.93
C ASP A 220 -26.59 3.36 10.15
N TYR A 221 -26.71 3.49 8.82
CA TYR A 221 -25.66 4.04 7.94
C TYR A 221 -25.21 5.48 8.30
N LYS A 222 -26.00 6.19 9.11
CA LYS A 222 -25.72 7.54 9.61
C LYS A 222 -24.84 7.58 10.86
N LYS A 223 -24.67 6.45 11.56
CA LYS A 223 -23.86 6.38 12.78
C LYS A 223 -22.48 5.79 12.44
N GLY A 224 -21.44 6.57 12.75
CA GLY A 224 -20.06 6.05 12.76
C GLY A 224 -19.87 4.99 13.85
N ILE A 225 -18.66 4.43 13.96
CA ILE A 225 -18.33 3.51 15.06
C ILE A 225 -18.51 4.25 16.41
N PRO A 226 -19.34 3.75 17.35
CA PRO A 226 -19.55 4.41 18.65
C PRO A 226 -18.22 4.59 19.40
N GLY A 227 -17.93 5.81 19.85
CA GLY A 227 -16.68 6.13 20.54
C GLY A 227 -15.45 6.20 19.62
N PHE A 228 -15.64 6.31 18.31
CA PHE A 228 -14.60 6.61 17.33
C PHE A 228 -15.15 7.76 16.47
N GLY A 229 -14.77 9.00 16.77
CA GLY A 229 -15.20 10.17 16.00
C GLY A 229 -14.67 10.17 14.55
N PRO A 230 -14.78 11.28 13.80
CA PRO A 230 -14.20 11.41 12.44
C PRO A 230 -12.71 11.08 12.33
N THR A 231 -12.01 11.15 13.47
CA THR A 231 -10.59 10.85 13.62
C THR A 231 -10.34 9.38 13.98
N GLY A 232 -11.37 8.59 14.25
CA GLY A 232 -11.28 7.25 14.79
C GLY A 232 -10.52 7.19 16.13
N LEU A 233 -10.64 8.21 16.97
CA LEU A 233 -10.20 8.18 18.36
C LEU A 233 -11.43 8.24 19.29
N PRO A 234 -11.32 7.69 20.51
CA PRO A 234 -12.29 7.97 21.56
C PRO A 234 -12.38 9.48 21.77
N ASP A 235 -13.60 10.00 21.68
CA ASP A 235 -13.94 11.40 21.92
C ASP A 235 -13.52 11.76 23.36
N ARG A 236 -12.26 12.19 23.52
CA ARG A 236 -11.71 12.71 24.77
C ARG A 236 -12.05 14.18 24.97
N ILE A 237 -12.70 14.81 23.99
CA ILE A 237 -13.09 16.21 24.00
C ILE A 237 -14.61 16.25 23.87
N GLU A 238 -15.30 16.38 25.01
CA GLU A 238 -16.65 16.93 24.99
C GLU A 238 -16.58 18.36 24.46
N SER A 239 -17.52 18.70 23.58
CA SER A 239 -17.92 20.05 23.15
C SER A 239 -17.38 20.61 21.82
N THR A 240 -18.34 21.07 21.00
CA THR A 240 -18.24 22.15 19.98
C THR A 240 -17.58 21.87 18.63
N THR A 241 -17.58 20.64 18.11
CA THR A 241 -17.11 20.39 16.74
C THR A 241 -18.22 20.59 15.73
N THR A 242 -18.05 21.58 14.84
CA THR A 242 -18.87 21.87 13.66
C THR A 242 -19.44 20.61 13.00
N ASP A 243 -20.74 20.41 13.18
CA ASP A 243 -21.43 19.24 12.68
C ASP A 243 -21.71 19.41 11.18
N LEU A 244 -20.95 18.71 10.35
CA LEU A 244 -21.21 18.64 8.92
C LEU A 244 -22.34 17.65 8.61
N SER A 245 -23.09 17.13 9.60
CA SER A 245 -24.19 16.18 9.38
C SER A 245 -25.25 16.68 8.41
N GLU A 246 -25.54 17.98 8.44
CA GLU A 246 -26.53 18.62 7.58
C GLU A 246 -25.93 19.26 6.33
N TRP A 247 -24.72 18.88 5.89
CA TRP A 247 -24.05 19.54 4.76
C TRP A 247 -24.89 19.61 3.46
N ARG A 248 -25.83 18.66 3.28
CA ARG A 248 -26.75 18.61 2.14
C ARG A 248 -27.82 19.71 2.14
N SER A 249 -28.15 20.30 3.30
CA SER A 249 -29.12 21.39 3.39
C SER A 249 -28.54 22.71 2.87
N ASN A 250 -27.22 22.87 2.89
CA ASN A 250 -26.55 24.08 2.44
C ASN A 250 -26.22 23.99 0.93
N PRO A 251 -26.85 24.82 0.07
CA PRO A 251 -26.60 24.78 -1.37
C PRO A 251 -25.19 25.20 -1.78
N ARG A 252 -24.42 25.86 -0.90
CA ARG A 252 -23.04 26.30 -1.14
C ARG A 252 -21.98 25.31 -0.66
N LEU A 253 -22.38 24.19 -0.06
CA LEU A 253 -21.46 23.19 0.50
C LEU A 253 -21.54 21.88 -0.29
N ARG A 254 -20.38 21.39 -0.73
CA ARG A 254 -20.23 20.09 -1.39
C ARG A 254 -19.07 19.34 -0.74
N LEU A 255 -19.35 18.14 -0.26
CA LEU A 255 -18.33 17.20 0.18
C LEU A 255 -18.00 16.25 -0.97
N LEU A 256 -16.72 16.02 -1.21
CA LEU A 256 -16.20 15.14 -2.26
C LEU A 256 -15.14 14.22 -1.66
N HIS A 257 -15.29 12.93 -1.90
CA HIS A 257 -14.36 11.90 -1.50
C HIS A 257 -13.99 11.09 -2.75
N LEU A 258 -12.75 11.27 -3.22
CA LEU A 258 -12.17 10.47 -4.30
C LEU A 258 -11.39 9.31 -3.69
N GLU A 259 -11.55 8.11 -4.24
CA GLU A 259 -10.91 6.90 -3.71
C GLU A 259 -9.50 6.69 -4.29
N TYR A 260 -9.29 7.03 -5.57
CA TYR A 260 -8.05 6.76 -6.29
C TYR A 260 -7.26 8.03 -6.61
N ASP A 261 -5.95 7.86 -6.70
CA ASP A 261 -4.98 8.85 -7.18
C ASP A 261 -4.23 8.30 -8.38
N VAL A 262 -3.67 9.21 -9.17
CA VAL A 262 -2.92 8.91 -10.39
C VAL A 262 -1.47 9.38 -10.19
N LEU A 263 -0.58 8.43 -9.92
CA LEU A 263 0.85 8.67 -9.69
C LEU A 263 1.59 8.72 -11.05
N PRO A 264 2.24 9.85 -11.38
CA PRO A 264 2.97 9.98 -12.64
C PRO A 264 4.19 9.04 -12.72
N PRO A 265 4.51 8.54 -13.92
CA PRO A 265 5.63 7.61 -14.13
C PRO A 265 6.99 8.22 -13.76
N THR A 266 7.12 9.55 -13.77
CA THR A 266 8.36 10.27 -13.41
C THR A 266 8.76 10.09 -11.95
N LEU A 267 7.80 9.82 -11.07
CA LEU A 267 8.04 9.58 -9.65
C LEU A 267 8.26 8.10 -9.33
N VAL A 268 8.02 7.19 -10.28
CA VAL A 268 8.16 5.75 -10.09
C VAL A 268 9.51 5.30 -10.62
N THR A 269 10.31 4.72 -9.74
CA THR A 269 11.64 4.22 -10.11
C THR A 269 11.54 2.89 -10.85
N ALA A 270 10.71 1.97 -10.35
CA ALA A 270 10.48 0.68 -10.98
C ALA A 270 9.16 0.04 -10.52
N VAL A 271 8.64 -0.83 -11.37
CA VAL A 271 7.48 -1.69 -11.10
C VAL A 271 7.98 -3.12 -10.95
N VAL A 272 7.68 -3.76 -9.82
CA VAL A 272 7.97 -5.17 -9.60
C VAL A 272 6.74 -6.00 -9.92
N THR A 273 6.89 -6.90 -10.88
CA THR A 273 5.87 -7.86 -11.33
C THR A 273 6.43 -9.28 -11.30
N GLU A 274 5.57 -10.27 -11.51
CA GLU A 274 5.97 -11.68 -11.66
C GLU A 274 6.81 -11.93 -12.93
N LYS A 275 6.78 -11.02 -13.91
CA LYS A 275 7.65 -11.07 -15.09
C LYS A 275 9.02 -10.45 -14.84
N GLY A 276 9.16 -9.69 -13.76
CA GLY A 276 10.38 -9.04 -13.33
C GLY A 276 10.20 -7.58 -12.95
N THR A 277 11.33 -6.93 -12.70
CA THR A 277 11.41 -5.50 -12.41
C THR A 277 11.44 -4.74 -13.73
N LEU A 278 10.37 -3.99 -14.01
CA LEU A 278 10.15 -3.30 -15.26
C LEU A 278 10.02 -1.79 -15.01
N PRO A 279 10.41 -0.92 -15.94
CA PRO A 279 10.00 0.47 -15.90
C PRO A 279 8.50 0.58 -16.21
N THR A 280 7.87 1.66 -15.75
CA THR A 280 6.45 1.95 -16.00
C THR A 280 6.11 2.02 -17.51
N THR A 281 7.06 2.41 -18.35
CA THR A 281 6.90 2.48 -19.81
C THR A 281 6.78 1.12 -20.49
N SER A 282 7.09 0.01 -19.80
CA SER A 282 7.00 -1.35 -20.35
C SER A 282 5.61 -1.98 -20.20
N VAL A 283 4.68 -1.34 -19.48
CA VAL A 283 3.29 -1.81 -19.33
C VAL A 283 2.63 -2.20 -20.67
N PRO A 284 2.64 -1.38 -21.74
CA PRO A 284 2.02 -1.74 -23.01
C PRO A 284 2.74 -2.88 -23.75
N VAL A 285 4.01 -3.16 -23.44
CA VAL A 285 4.71 -4.33 -23.99
C VAL A 285 4.17 -5.61 -23.35
N VAL A 286 4.01 -5.61 -22.03
CA VAL A 286 3.46 -6.76 -21.29
C VAL A 286 2.03 -7.05 -21.71
N LEU A 287 1.21 -6.02 -21.90
CA LEU A 287 -0.17 -6.17 -22.39
C LEU A 287 -0.21 -6.84 -23.77
N ARG A 288 0.65 -6.43 -24.70
CA ARG A 288 0.73 -7.03 -26.04
C ARG A 288 1.18 -8.49 -26.01
N VAL A 289 2.18 -8.82 -25.19
CA VAL A 289 2.64 -10.21 -25.03
C VAL A 289 1.51 -11.09 -24.48
N LYS A 290 0.74 -10.57 -23.52
CA LYS A 290 -0.43 -11.27 -22.96
C LYS A 290 -1.53 -11.47 -24.01
N GLN A 291 -1.87 -10.44 -24.78
CA GLN A 291 -2.86 -10.55 -25.85
C GLN A 291 -2.44 -11.58 -26.92
N ALA A 292 -1.18 -11.55 -27.35
CA ALA A 292 -0.65 -12.52 -28.31
C ALA A 292 -0.72 -13.97 -27.80
N SER A 293 -0.48 -14.19 -26.50
CA SER A 293 -0.61 -15.53 -25.92
C SER A 293 -2.03 -16.07 -25.90
N VAL A 294 -3.04 -15.20 -25.83
CA VAL A 294 -4.46 -15.59 -25.87
C VAL A 294 -4.91 -15.91 -27.30
N THR A 295 -4.38 -15.21 -28.32
CA THR A 295 -4.74 -15.47 -29.72
C THR A 295 -4.12 -16.76 -30.27
N MET A 296 -3.06 -17.27 -29.64
CA MET A 296 -2.38 -18.51 -30.06
C MET A 296 -2.85 -19.77 -29.30
N ALA A 297 -3.73 -19.63 -28.30
CA ALA A 297 -4.31 -20.72 -27.52
C ALA A 297 -5.76 -20.96 -27.97
#